data_AF-A0A6G3MIV0-F1
#
_entry.id   AF-A0A6G3MIV0-F1
#
_cell.length_a   1.000
_cell.length_b   1.000
_cell.length_c   1.000
_cell.angle_alpha   90.00
_cell.angle_beta   90.00
_cell.angle_gamma   90.00
#
_symmetry.space_group_name_H-M   'P 1'
#
loop_
_entity.id
_entity.type
_entity.pdbx_description
1 polymer ?
#
loop_
_entity_poly.entity_id
_entity_poly.type
_entity_poly.pdbx_seq_one_letter_code
_entity_poly.pdbx_strand_id
1 'polypeptide(L)'
;YIVKRLFPSFNDKKITEFLDNKFNDRYSRILKTAIDSLVDLTLHSSSDEKAIDCIRIVDHLMNELPLASNYNNMIYYQYFNHLIQYPAKYYSYLWSEGCARMIWKNLFENNALNSEAGNLFLENFLRKGASQSGFELMRSTLNKSVDTDDIVNNLIN
;
A
#
# COMPACT_ATOMS: atom_id res chain seq x y z
N TYR A 1 -0.70 -8.86 5.06
CA TYR A 1 0.08 -8.38 6.22
C TYR A 1 0.06 -6.85 6.32
N ILE A 2 0.36 -6.11 5.23
CA ILE A 2 0.28 -4.64 5.17
C ILE A 2 -1.17 -4.15 5.16
N VAL A 3 -2.02 -4.72 4.30
CA VAL A 3 -3.40 -4.21 4.19
C VAL A 3 -4.22 -4.45 5.46
N LYS A 4 -4.11 -5.63 6.08
CA LYS A 4 -4.70 -5.90 7.40
C LYS A 4 -4.14 -4.98 8.52
N ARG A 5 -2.92 -4.46 8.38
CA ARG A 5 -2.32 -3.48 9.30
C ARG A 5 -2.74 -2.04 9.03
N LEU A 6 -3.13 -1.73 7.80
CA LEU A 6 -3.85 -0.49 7.50
C LEU A 6 -5.24 -0.50 8.14
N PHE A 7 -5.81 -1.70 8.39
CA PHE A 7 -7.17 -1.90 8.90
C PHE A 7 -7.26 -2.91 10.08
N PRO A 8 -6.52 -2.73 11.19
CA PRO A 8 -6.58 -3.67 12.29
C PRO A 8 -7.85 -3.38 13.11
N SER A 9 -8.90 -4.17 12.89
CA SER A 9 -10.25 -4.05 13.52
C SER A 9 -10.85 -2.64 13.45
N PHE A 10 -11.74 -2.45 12.47
CA PHE A 10 -12.58 -1.27 12.27
C PHE A 10 -13.23 -0.81 13.60
N ASN A 11 -12.64 0.20 14.23
CA ASN A 11 -13.20 0.85 15.40
C ASN A 11 -13.76 2.20 14.93
N ASP A 12 -15.07 2.38 15.03
CA ASP A 12 -15.88 3.39 14.35
C ASP A 12 -15.34 4.82 14.53
N LYS A 13 -14.67 5.11 15.64
CA LYS A 13 -14.16 6.45 15.95
C LYS A 13 -13.03 6.92 15.02
N LYS A 14 -12.10 6.03 14.65
CA LYS A 14 -11.04 6.37 13.68
C LYS A 14 -11.61 6.53 12.27
N ILE A 15 -12.67 5.80 11.94
CA ILE A 15 -13.39 5.93 10.67
C ILE A 15 -14.07 7.31 10.61
N THR A 16 -14.70 7.77 11.69
CA THR A 16 -15.33 9.10 11.70
C THR A 16 -14.29 10.21 11.53
N GLU A 17 -13.17 10.17 12.26
CA GLU A 17 -12.06 11.13 12.05
C GLU A 17 -11.39 11.01 10.65
N PHE A 18 -11.43 9.82 10.06
CA PHE A 18 -10.89 9.51 8.72
C PHE A 18 -11.85 9.96 7.59
N LEU A 19 -13.15 9.82 7.77
CA LEU A 19 -14.21 10.25 6.84
C LEU A 19 -14.50 11.76 6.96
N ASP A 20 -14.32 12.34 8.15
CA ASP A 20 -14.45 13.78 8.39
C ASP A 20 -13.32 14.58 7.71
N ASN A 21 -12.15 13.95 7.49
CA ASN A 21 -11.07 14.48 6.65
C ASN A 21 -11.33 14.27 5.15
N LYS A 22 -12.58 14.47 4.71
CA LYS A 22 -13.11 14.33 3.35
C LYS A 22 -12.42 15.18 2.27
N PHE A 23 -11.39 15.96 2.65
CA PHE A 23 -10.63 16.90 1.82
C PHE A 23 -9.19 16.50 1.53
N ASN A 24 -8.78 15.28 1.88
CA ASN A 24 -7.38 14.90 1.77
C ASN A 24 -7.22 13.74 0.77
N ASP A 25 -7.08 14.08 -0.52
CA ASP A 25 -6.94 13.18 -1.69
C ASP A 25 -5.96 12.02 -1.47
N ARG A 26 -4.95 12.24 -0.62
CA ARG A 26 -3.99 11.20 -0.23
C ARG A 26 -4.67 10.01 0.46
N TYR A 27 -5.56 10.27 1.40
CA TYR A 27 -6.15 9.23 2.24
C TYR A 27 -7.17 8.39 1.47
N SER A 28 -8.01 9.05 0.67
CA SER A 28 -8.93 8.36 -0.25
C SER A 28 -8.17 7.47 -1.23
N ARG A 29 -7.02 7.94 -1.74
CA ARG A 29 -6.14 7.15 -2.62
C ARG A 29 -5.54 5.94 -1.90
N ILE A 30 -4.92 6.12 -0.73
CA ILE A 30 -4.30 5.01 0.03
C ILE A 30 -5.34 3.93 0.31
N LEU A 31 -6.53 4.35 0.74
CA LEU A 31 -7.61 3.44 1.06
C LEU A 31 -8.12 2.71 -0.18
N LYS A 32 -8.40 3.41 -1.28
CA LYS A 32 -8.79 2.78 -2.55
C LYS A 32 -7.76 1.74 -3.00
N THR A 33 -6.48 2.09 -3.01
CA THR A 33 -5.40 1.16 -3.39
C THR A 33 -5.33 -0.03 -2.44
N ALA A 34 -5.61 0.16 -1.15
CA ALA A 34 -5.62 -0.95 -0.19
C ALA A 34 -6.78 -1.91 -0.46
N ILE A 35 -7.96 -1.39 -0.83
CA ILE A 35 -9.12 -2.21 -1.22
C ILE A 35 -8.80 -3.00 -2.49
N ASP A 36 -8.29 -2.33 -3.52
CA ASP A 36 -7.89 -2.97 -4.77
C ASP A 36 -6.87 -4.09 -4.51
N SER A 37 -5.97 -3.87 -3.56
CA SER A 37 -4.99 -4.87 -3.12
C SER A 37 -5.62 -6.06 -2.39
N LEU A 38 -6.66 -5.84 -1.58
CA LEU A 38 -7.39 -6.94 -0.94
C LEU A 38 -8.17 -7.76 -1.95
N VAL A 39 -8.81 -7.10 -2.92
CA VAL A 39 -9.49 -7.77 -4.02
C VAL A 39 -8.48 -8.62 -4.80
N ASP A 40 -7.37 -8.02 -5.25
CA ASP A 40 -6.29 -8.73 -5.94
C ASP A 40 -5.80 -9.95 -5.15
N LEU A 41 -5.43 -9.78 -3.88
CA LEU A 41 -4.95 -10.90 -3.05
C LEU A 41 -6.02 -11.97 -2.83
N THR A 42 -7.28 -11.59 -2.61
CA THR A 42 -8.36 -12.54 -2.35
C THR A 42 -8.64 -13.39 -3.58
N LEU A 43 -8.72 -12.76 -4.76
CA LEU A 43 -8.87 -13.43 -6.04
C LEU A 43 -7.74 -14.44 -6.29
N HIS A 44 -6.50 -14.06 -6.02
CA HIS A 44 -5.34 -14.93 -6.26
C HIS A 44 -4.99 -15.88 -5.10
N SER A 45 -5.75 -15.86 -4.00
CA SER A 45 -5.54 -16.76 -2.84
C SER A 45 -6.43 -18.00 -2.85
N SER A 46 -7.46 -18.01 -3.69
CA SER A 46 -8.44 -19.10 -3.75
C SER A 46 -7.86 -20.31 -4.50
N SER A 47 -8.01 -21.50 -3.94
CA SER A 47 -7.50 -22.76 -4.50
C SER A 47 -8.43 -23.40 -5.53
N ASP A 48 -9.66 -22.90 -5.66
CA ASP A 48 -10.67 -23.41 -6.59
C ASP A 48 -11.06 -22.30 -7.57
N GLU A 49 -10.38 -22.26 -8.72
CA GLU A 49 -10.58 -21.27 -9.78
C GLU A 49 -12.03 -21.19 -10.28
N LYS A 50 -12.82 -22.26 -10.14
CA LYS A 50 -14.22 -22.32 -10.59
C LYS A 50 -15.21 -21.76 -9.58
N ALA A 51 -14.77 -21.49 -8.34
CA ALA A 51 -15.61 -21.01 -7.25
C ALA A 51 -15.38 -19.53 -6.88
N ILE A 52 -14.46 -18.85 -7.58
CA ILE A 52 -14.11 -17.46 -7.31
C ILE A 52 -15.18 -16.54 -7.91
N ASP A 53 -16.16 -16.22 -7.08
CA ASP A 53 -17.12 -15.17 -7.37
C ASP A 53 -16.49 -13.80 -7.03
N CYS A 54 -15.82 -13.20 -8.02
CA CYS A 54 -15.23 -11.87 -7.90
C CYS A 54 -16.25 -10.82 -7.46
N ILE A 55 -17.50 -10.95 -7.89
CA ILE A 55 -18.59 -10.01 -7.57
C ILE A 55 -18.88 -10.09 -6.09
N ARG A 56 -19.09 -11.30 -5.56
CA ARG A 56 -19.34 -11.51 -4.12
C ARG A 56 -18.16 -11.05 -3.25
N ILE A 57 -16.92 -11.26 -3.69
CA ILE A 57 -15.73 -10.81 -2.95
C ILE A 57 -15.64 -9.28 -2.92
N VAL A 58 -15.80 -8.63 -4.07
CA VAL A 58 -15.79 -7.16 -4.18
C VAL A 58 -16.94 -6.57 -3.36
N ASP A 59 -18.16 -7.08 -3.51
CA ASP A 59 -19.33 -6.58 -2.79
C ASP A 59 -19.18 -6.78 -1.28
N HIS A 60 -18.67 -7.93 -0.82
CA HIS A 60 -18.41 -8.16 0.59
C HIS A 60 -17.40 -7.17 1.16
N LEU A 61 -16.24 -7.01 0.50
CA LEU A 61 -15.20 -6.08 0.93
C LEU A 61 -15.69 -4.62 0.87
N MET A 62 -16.48 -4.25 -0.13
CA MET A 62 -17.03 -2.90 -0.25
C MET A 62 -18.12 -2.61 0.77
N ASN A 63 -18.91 -3.61 1.18
CA ASN A 63 -19.94 -3.46 2.21
C ASN A 63 -19.35 -3.41 3.62
N GLU A 64 -18.23 -4.10 3.87
CA GLU A 64 -17.49 -3.98 5.14
C GLU A 64 -16.75 -2.64 5.28
N LEU A 65 -16.60 -1.90 4.18
CA LEU A 65 -15.86 -0.64 4.15
C LEU A 65 -16.80 0.56 3.98
N PRO A 66 -16.78 1.55 4.88
CA PRO A 66 -17.77 2.64 4.94
C PRO A 66 -17.63 3.71 3.83
N LEU A 67 -17.09 3.36 2.66
CA LEU A 67 -16.69 4.30 1.61
C LEU A 67 -17.51 4.19 0.34
N ALA A 68 -18.28 3.13 0.20
CA ALA A 68 -18.75 2.67 -1.10
C ALA A 68 -20.28 2.59 -1.17
N SER A 69 -20.99 3.66 -0.80
CA SER A 69 -22.45 3.67 -0.98
C SER A 69 -22.89 4.03 -2.41
N ASN A 70 -22.02 4.57 -3.28
CA ASN A 70 -22.47 5.25 -4.52
C ASN A 70 -21.66 4.98 -5.81
N TYR A 71 -20.74 4.01 -5.86
CA TYR A 71 -19.94 3.75 -7.07
C TYR A 71 -20.28 2.38 -7.66
N ASN A 72 -20.46 2.31 -8.99
CA ASN A 72 -20.66 1.03 -9.70
C ASN A 72 -19.32 0.28 -9.78
N ASN A 73 -18.89 -0.24 -8.62
CA ASN A 73 -17.61 -0.91 -8.41
C ASN A 73 -17.45 -2.15 -9.32
N MET A 74 -18.55 -2.77 -9.75
CA MET A 74 -18.54 -3.95 -10.61
C MET A 74 -17.89 -3.68 -11.97
N ILE A 75 -18.21 -2.54 -12.61
CA ILE A 75 -17.64 -2.18 -13.91
C ILE A 75 -16.13 -1.92 -13.77
N TYR A 76 -15.70 -1.31 -12.68
CA TYR A 76 -14.29 -0.97 -12.45
C TYR A 76 -13.39 -2.22 -12.49
N TYR A 77 -13.75 -3.28 -11.76
CA TYR A 77 -12.90 -4.47 -11.66
C TYR A 77 -12.85 -5.31 -12.95
N GLN A 78 -13.85 -5.21 -13.83
CA GLN A 78 -13.82 -5.85 -15.16
C GLN A 78 -12.71 -5.27 -16.05
N TYR A 79 -12.43 -3.98 -15.91
CA TYR A 79 -11.36 -3.30 -16.66
C TYR A 79 -10.07 -3.14 -15.86
N PHE A 80 -10.01 -3.71 -14.65
CA PHE A 80 -8.84 -3.58 -13.80
C PHE A 80 -7.75 -4.58 -14.20
N ASN A 81 -7.09 -4.26 -15.30
CA ASN A 81 -6.11 -5.11 -15.97
C ASN A 81 -4.88 -5.48 -15.11
N HIS A 82 -4.61 -4.74 -14.02
CA HIS A 82 -3.55 -5.10 -13.07
C HIS A 82 -3.81 -6.44 -12.38
N LEU A 83 -5.07 -6.86 -12.25
CA LEU A 83 -5.40 -8.19 -11.73
C LEU A 83 -4.80 -9.31 -12.58
N ILE A 84 -4.60 -9.09 -13.88
CA ILE A 84 -4.09 -10.12 -14.80
C ILE A 84 -2.58 -9.99 -14.99
N GLN A 85 -2.09 -8.78 -15.25
CA GLN A 85 -0.67 -8.56 -15.58
C GLN A 85 0.23 -8.45 -14.35
N TYR A 86 -0.37 -8.16 -13.18
CA TYR A 86 0.35 -7.96 -11.93
C TYR A 86 -0.35 -8.67 -10.76
N PRO A 87 -0.62 -9.98 -10.89
CA PRO A 87 -1.47 -10.72 -9.98
C PRO A 87 -0.85 -10.86 -8.60
N ALA A 88 -1.68 -10.76 -7.56
CA ALA A 88 -1.30 -10.89 -6.15
C ALA A 88 -0.22 -9.90 -5.69
N LYS A 89 -0.01 -8.80 -6.42
CA LYS A 89 1.09 -7.84 -6.16
C LYS A 89 0.61 -6.41 -6.06
N TYR A 90 -0.68 -6.11 -6.24
CA TYR A 90 -1.15 -4.72 -6.25
C TYR A 90 -0.87 -3.96 -4.92
N TYR A 91 -0.72 -4.69 -3.81
CA TYR A 91 -0.28 -4.11 -2.53
C TYR A 91 1.13 -3.47 -2.58
N SER A 92 1.95 -3.80 -3.58
CA SER A 92 3.32 -3.30 -3.73
C SER A 92 3.37 -1.79 -3.97
N TYR A 93 2.31 -1.17 -4.49
CA TYR A 93 2.21 0.29 -4.61
C TYR A 93 2.25 0.96 -3.23
N LEU A 94 1.46 0.47 -2.27
CA LEU A 94 1.43 0.99 -0.90
C LEU A 94 2.75 0.71 -0.17
N TRP A 95 3.30 -0.48 -0.38
CA TRP A 95 4.60 -0.84 0.17
C TRP A 95 5.72 0.10 -0.30
N SER A 96 5.80 0.30 -1.61
CA SER A 96 6.83 1.13 -2.24
C SER A 96 6.67 2.59 -1.84
N GLU A 97 5.43 3.09 -1.73
CA GLU A 97 5.15 4.42 -1.23
C GLU A 97 5.60 4.60 0.24
N GLY A 98 5.31 3.63 1.11
CA GLY A 98 5.76 3.66 2.51
C GLY A 98 7.30 3.70 2.61
N CYS A 99 7.99 2.86 1.82
CA CYS A 99 9.45 2.87 1.73
C CYS A 99 9.99 4.21 1.25
N ALA A 100 9.45 4.76 0.17
CA ALA A 100 9.89 6.04 -0.39
C ALA A 100 9.70 7.19 0.60
N ARG A 101 8.56 7.24 1.31
CA ARG A 101 8.28 8.24 2.35
C ARG A 101 9.26 8.13 3.51
N MET A 102 9.56 6.90 3.94
CA MET A 102 10.53 6.65 5.01
C MET A 102 11.93 7.12 4.59
N ILE A 103 12.35 6.84 3.35
CA ILE A 103 13.62 7.34 2.79
C ILE A 103 13.64 8.87 2.78
N TRP A 104 12.58 9.51 2.26
CA TRP A 104 12.46 10.95 2.21
C TRP A 104 12.60 11.60 3.59
N LYS A 105 11.81 11.14 4.57
CA LYS A 105 11.81 11.65 5.94
C LYS A 105 13.17 11.54 6.61
N ASN A 106 13.90 10.45 6.38
CA ASN A 106 15.17 10.21 7.06
C ASN A 106 16.37 10.87 6.37
N LEU A 107 16.34 11.04 5.04
CA LEU A 107 17.51 11.48 4.28
C LEU A 107 17.37 12.88 3.67
N PHE A 108 16.15 13.32 3.33
CA PHE A 108 15.93 14.47 2.46
C PHE A 108 15.01 15.55 3.04
N GLU A 109 14.21 15.26 4.08
CA GLU A 109 13.24 16.21 4.65
C GLU A 109 13.88 17.51 5.15
N ASN A 110 15.04 17.42 5.79
CA ASN A 110 15.77 18.60 6.27
C ASN A 110 16.48 19.36 5.15
N ASN A 111 16.94 18.66 4.11
CA ASN A 111 17.62 19.25 2.95
C ASN A 111 17.44 18.35 1.72
N ALA A 112 16.50 18.74 0.86
CA ALA A 112 16.10 17.96 -0.31
C ALA A 112 17.23 17.76 -1.34
N LEU A 113 18.23 18.64 -1.35
CA LEU A 113 19.36 18.61 -2.31
C LEU A 113 20.68 18.25 -1.63
N ASN A 114 20.63 17.54 -0.50
CA ASN A 114 21.83 17.07 0.18
C ASN A 114 22.57 16.02 -0.67
N SER A 115 23.76 16.39 -1.17
CA SER A 115 24.61 15.52 -2.00
C SER A 115 25.07 14.25 -1.28
N GLU A 116 25.35 14.32 0.03
CA GLU A 116 25.77 13.15 0.81
C GLU A 116 24.62 12.16 0.96
N ALA A 117 23.41 12.65 1.26
CA ALA A 117 22.20 11.83 1.30
C ALA A 117 21.89 11.21 -0.07
N GLY A 118 22.07 11.96 -1.15
CA GLY A 118 21.93 11.48 -2.53
C GLY A 118 22.91 10.34 -2.84
N ASN A 119 24.18 10.49 -2.47
CA ASN A 119 25.19 9.44 -2.63
C ASN A 119 24.86 8.19 -1.81
N LEU A 120 24.39 8.36 -0.56
CA LEU A 120 23.98 7.23 0.28
C LEU A 120 22.84 6.43 -0.35
N PHE A 121 21.82 7.11 -0.87
CA PHE A 121 20.70 6.47 -1.57
C PHE A 121 21.14 5.79 -2.87
N LEU A 122 22.02 6.42 -3.64
CA LEU A 122 22.56 5.83 -4.88
C LEU A 122 23.33 4.54 -4.59
N GLU A 123 24.29 4.57 -3.67
CA GLU A 123 25.21 3.46 -3.40
C GLU A 123 24.52 2.28 -2.69
N ASN A 124 23.61 2.55 -1.75
CA ASN A 124 22.99 1.52 -0.92
C ASN A 124 21.63 1.04 -1.42
N PHE A 125 20.89 1.85 -2.19
CA PHE A 125 19.59 1.47 -2.71
C PHE A 125 19.63 1.19 -4.21
N LEU A 126 19.95 2.20 -5.02
CA LEU A 126 19.77 2.13 -6.47
C LEU A 126 20.77 1.18 -7.15
N ARG A 127 22.06 1.28 -6.81
CA ARG A 127 23.11 0.45 -7.43
C ARG A 127 23.00 -1.02 -7.12
N LYS A 128 22.33 -1.39 -6.03
CA LYS A 128 22.18 -2.79 -5.60
C LYS A 128 21.16 -3.55 -6.45
N GLY A 129 20.21 -2.85 -7.09
CA GLY A 129 19.17 -3.49 -7.89
C GLY A 129 18.47 -4.62 -7.13
N ALA A 130 18.33 -5.78 -7.77
CA ALA A 130 17.70 -6.97 -7.18
C ALA A 130 18.68 -7.89 -6.41
N SER A 131 19.92 -7.46 -6.15
CA SER A 131 20.92 -8.29 -5.44
C SER A 131 20.63 -8.46 -3.94
N GLN A 132 19.71 -7.66 -3.39
CA GLN A 132 19.30 -7.68 -1.99
C GLN A 132 17.78 -7.61 -1.87
N SER A 133 17.24 -8.12 -0.77
CA SER A 133 15.81 -8.00 -0.46
C SER A 133 15.44 -6.56 -0.14
N GLY A 134 14.15 -6.21 -0.30
CA GLY A 134 13.66 -4.86 -0.02
C GLY A 134 13.96 -4.38 1.41
N PHE A 135 13.88 -5.27 2.42
CA PHE A 135 14.25 -4.90 3.79
C PHE A 135 15.75 -4.69 3.97
N GLU A 136 16.60 -5.46 3.30
CA GLU A 136 18.05 -5.26 3.34
C GLU A 136 18.45 -3.93 2.69
N LEU A 137 17.82 -3.57 1.56
CA LEU A 137 18.00 -2.27 0.91
C LEU A 137 17.58 -1.12 1.84
N MET A 138 16.41 -1.23 2.48
CA MET A 138 15.93 -0.21 3.41
C MET A 138 16.85 -0.07 4.64
N ARG A 139 17.29 -1.18 5.24
CA ARG A 139 18.14 -1.17 6.43
C ARG A 139 19.53 -0.62 6.14
N SER A 140 20.13 -1.00 5.01
CA SER A 140 21.44 -0.50 4.58
C SER A 140 21.40 0.98 4.21
N THR A 141 20.35 1.41 3.50
CA THR A 141 20.19 2.81 3.08
C THR A 141 19.93 3.75 4.25
N LEU A 142 19.15 3.32 5.24
CA LEU A 142 18.79 4.15 6.40
C LEU A 142 19.71 3.93 7.61
N ASN A 143 20.65 2.98 7.49
CA ASN A 143 21.54 2.55 8.57
C ASN A 143 20.81 2.29 9.90
N LYS A 144 19.64 1.63 9.84
CA LYS A 144 18.81 1.31 11.01
C LYS A 144 17.96 0.08 10.78
N SER A 145 17.40 -0.49 11.85
CA SER A 145 16.38 -1.54 11.73
C SER A 145 15.13 -0.99 11.04
N VAL A 146 14.56 -1.81 10.15
CA VAL A 146 13.29 -1.52 9.48
C VAL A 146 12.46 -2.78 9.49
N ASP A 147 11.22 -2.64 9.96
CA ASP A 147 10.19 -3.66 9.88
C ASP A 147 8.96 -3.18 9.09
N THR A 148 7.90 -3.98 9.07
CA THR A 148 6.68 -3.63 8.33
C THR A 148 5.90 -2.51 8.99
N ASP A 149 5.89 -2.43 10.32
CA ASP A 149 5.13 -1.42 11.05
C ASP A 149 5.76 -0.04 10.80
N ASP A 150 7.09 0.05 10.71
CA ASP A 150 7.79 1.27 10.29
C ASP A 150 7.29 1.77 8.92
N ILE A 151 7.21 0.88 7.93
CA ILE A 151 6.81 1.21 6.55
C ILE A 151 5.34 1.63 6.52
N VAL A 152 4.47 0.92 7.24
CA VAL A 152 3.03 1.25 7.34
C VAL A 152 2.84 2.61 8.02
N ASN A 153 3.55 2.89 9.11
CA ASN A 153 3.46 4.17 9.81
C ASN A 153 3.92 5.34 8.93
N ASN A 154 4.97 5.14 8.11
CA ASN A 154 5.42 6.16 7.16
C ASN A 154 4.47 6.35 5.98
N LEU A 155 3.63 5.37 5.65
CA LEU A 155 2.61 5.49 4.61
C LEU A 155 1.42 6.35 5.07
N ILE A 156 1.05 6.29 6.35
CA ILE A 156 -0.11 7.00 6.90
C ILE A 156 0.28 8.41 7.38
N ASN A 157 1.38 8.52 8.12
CA ASN A 157 1.86 9.78 8.70
C ASN A 157 2.78 10.55 7.73
#